data_AF-A0A2T0SKC0-F1
#
_entry.id   AF-A0A2T0SKC0-F1
#
_cell.length_a   1.000
_cell.length_b   1.000
_cell.length_c   1.000
_cell.angle_alpha   90.00
_cell.angle_beta   90.00
_cell.angle_gamma   90.00
#
_symmetry.space_group_name_H-M   'P 1'
#
loop_
_entity.id
_entity.type
_entity.pdbx_description
1 polymer ?
#
loop_
_entity_poly.entity_id
_entity_poly.type
_entity_poly.pdbx_seq_one_letter_code
_entity_poly.pdbx_strand_id
1 'polypeptide(L)' 'MNNPVTKGDLVRIVDDVDVCSNEDYLGRSGVVMQVVEGLEAPDDQQYQVAFSDGHRQLFYREELSLRTTD' A
#
# COMPACT_ATOMS: atom_id res chain seq x y z
N MET A 1 9.50 15.63 5.24
CA MET A 1 9.35 15.54 3.77
C MET A 1 8.53 14.28 3.49
N ASN A 2 7.28 14.44 3.03
CA ASN A 2 6.45 13.33 2.57
C ASN A 2 6.95 12.93 1.18
N ASN A 3 7.78 11.89 1.08
CA ASN A 3 8.02 11.31 -0.23
C ASN A 3 6.72 10.68 -0.71
N PRO A 4 6.26 11.00 -1.93
CA PRO A 4 5.13 10.32 -2.53
C PRO A 4 5.48 8.85 -2.70
N VAL A 5 4.55 7.96 -2.36
CA VAL A 5 4.70 6.53 -2.66
C VAL A 5 4.51 6.36 -4.16
N THR A 6 5.39 5.61 -4.80
CA THR A 6 5.42 5.40 -6.25
C THR A 6 5.50 3.92 -6.59
N LYS A 7 5.20 3.59 -7.85
CA LYS A 7 5.36 2.23 -8.36
C LYS A 7 6.82 1.78 -8.24
N GLY A 8 7.03 0.62 -7.64
CA GLY A 8 8.34 0.02 -7.37
C GLY A 8 8.80 0.20 -5.93
N ASP A 9 8.13 1.06 -5.14
CA ASP A 9 8.53 1.28 -3.76
C ASP A 9 8.23 0.07 -2.89
N LEU A 10 9.17 -0.24 -2.00
CA LEU A 10 8.99 -1.22 -0.93
C LEU A 10 8.31 -0.53 0.26
N VAL A 11 7.12 -1.02 0.60
CA VAL A 11 6.30 -0.48 1.69
C VAL A 11 6.07 -1.53 2.76
N ARG A 12 5.83 -1.08 3.99
CA ARG A 12 5.32 -1.90 5.09
C ARG A 12 3.89 -1.46 5.41
N ILE A 13 3.01 -2.43 5.57
CA ILE A 13 1.64 -2.18 6.02
C ILE A 13 1.69 -1.85 7.51
N VAL A 14 1.23 -0.67 7.88
CA VAL A 14 1.26 -0.16 9.27
C VAL A 14 -0.13 0.04 9.86
N ASP A 15 -1.14 0.03 9.01
CA ASP A 15 -2.53 -0.06 9.39
C ASP A 15 -3.24 -0.96 8.37
N ASP A 16 -4.28 -1.65 8.82
CA ASP A 16 -5.06 -2.58 8.01
C ASP A 16 -6.51 -2.42 8.43
N VAL A 17 -7.15 -1.38 7.90
CA VAL A 17 -8.50 -0.97 8.32
C VAL A 17 -9.58 -1.76 7.58
N ASP A 18 -9.19 -2.51 6.53
CA ASP A 18 -10.12 -3.28 5.71
C ASP A 18 -10.45 -4.65 6.34
N VAL A 19 -11.41 -4.61 7.25
CA VAL A 19 -11.99 -5.75 7.97
C VAL A 19 -12.61 -6.81 7.03
N CYS A 20 -12.74 -6.52 5.73
CA CYS A 20 -13.35 -7.44 4.76
C CYS A 20 -12.38 -8.50 4.24
N SER A 21 -11.07 -8.26 4.31
CA SER A 21 -10.08 -9.27 3.96
C SER A 21 -9.80 -10.11 5.21
N ASN A 22 -10.20 -11.38 5.23
CA ASN A 22 -9.89 -12.34 6.32
C ASN A 22 -8.37 -12.65 6.45
N GLU A 23 -7.51 -11.77 5.93
CA GLU A 23 -6.06 -11.90 5.88
C GLU A 23 -5.45 -10.72 6.63
N ASP A 24 -4.56 -10.99 7.60
CA ASP A 24 -3.84 -9.96 8.34
C ASP A 24 -2.62 -9.52 7.54
N TYR A 25 -2.69 -8.32 6.96
CA TYR A 25 -1.56 -7.74 6.22
C TYR A 25 -0.67 -6.87 7.12
N LEU A 26 -1.07 -6.61 8.36
CA LEU A 26 -0.38 -5.72 9.28
C LEU A 26 1.07 -6.17 9.51
N GLY A 27 2.00 -5.24 9.32
CA GLY A 27 3.43 -5.48 9.50
C GLY A 27 4.11 -6.25 8.35
N ARG A 28 3.36 -6.75 7.36
CA ARG A 28 3.93 -7.35 6.15
C ARG A 28 4.57 -6.27 5.27
N SER A 29 5.53 -6.68 4.45
CA SER A 29 6.15 -5.83 3.43
C SER A 29 5.79 -6.30 2.04
N GLY A 30 5.59 -5.35 1.13
CA GLY A 30 5.27 -5.61 -0.26
C GLY A 30 5.75 -4.49 -1.16
N VAL A 31 5.65 -4.70 -2.47
CA VAL A 31 6.09 -3.74 -3.48
C VAL A 31 4.86 -3.12 -4.14
N VAL A 32 4.86 -1.80 -4.27
CA VAL A 32 3.79 -1.07 -4.97
C VAL A 32 3.88 -1.35 -6.46
N MET A 33 2.84 -1.99 -7.00
CA MET A 33 2.76 -2.36 -8.42
C MET A 33 2.09 -1.30 -9.27
N GLN A 34 1.15 -0.57 -8.67
CA GLN A 34 0.35 0.44 -9.33
C GLN A 34 -0.21 1.43 -8.30
N VAL A 35 -0.26 2.70 -8.69
CA VAL A 35 -1.06 3.73 -8.00
C VAL A 35 -2.35 3.87 -8.80
N VAL A 36 -3.48 3.71 -8.12
CA VAL A 36 -4.83 3.83 -8.66
C VAL A 36 -5.40 5.13 -8.12
N GLU A 37 -5.64 6.10 -9.00
CA GLU A 37 -6.31 7.34 -8.61
C GLU A 37 -7.80 7.06 -8.42
N GLY A 38 -8.32 7.41 -7.24
CA GLY A 38 -9.75 7.32 -6.93
C GLY A 38 -10.57 8.22 -7.86
N LEU A 39 -11.76 7.76 -8.22
CA LEU A 39 -12.66 8.48 -9.13
C LEU A 39 -13.40 9.65 -8.45
N GLU A 40 -13.50 9.64 -7.12
CA GLU A 40 -14.34 10.58 -6.36
C GLU A 40 -13.55 11.75 -5.75
N ALA A 41 -12.33 11.54 -5.27
CA ALA A 41 -11.46 12.58 -4.76
C ALA A 41 -9.99 12.34 -5.16
N PRO A 42 -9.20 13.40 -5.43
CA PRO A 42 -7.77 13.26 -5.71
C PRO A 42 -6.98 12.66 -4.53
N ASP A 43 -7.55 12.69 -3.32
CA ASP A 43 -6.97 12.09 -2.11
C ASP A 43 -7.33 10.60 -1.93
N ASP A 44 -8.26 10.05 -2.73
CA ASP A 44 -8.62 8.62 -2.74
C ASP A 44 -7.64 7.79 -3.58
N GLN A 45 -6.35 8.10 -3.50
CA GLN A 45 -5.32 7.29 -4.15
C GLN A 45 -5.14 5.97 -3.39
N GLN A 46 -5.35 4.87 -4.10
CA GLN A 46 -5.07 3.53 -3.62
C GLN A 46 -3.81 2.97 -4.27
N TYR A 47 -3.14 2.09 -3.56
CA TYR A 47 -1.85 1.53 -3.93
C TYR A 47 -2.01 0.02 -3.97
N GLN A 48 -1.87 -0.57 -5.16
CA GLN A 48 -1.86 -2.02 -5.29
C GLN A 48 -0.48 -2.53 -4.87
N VAL A 49 -0.43 -3.24 -3.75
CA VAL A 49 0.78 -3.83 -3.19
C VAL A 49 0.81 -5.32 -3.50
N ALA A 50 1.91 -5.81 -4.05
CA ALA A 50 2.17 -7.24 -4.25
C ALA A 50 3.09 -7.78 -3.16
N PHE A 51 2.72 -8.94 -2.61
CA PHE A 51 3.46 -9.65 -1.58
C PHE A 51 4.21 -10.86 -2.16
N SER A 52 5.17 -11.39 -1.39
CA SER A 52 6.06 -12.49 -1.82
C SER A 52 5.35 -13.84 -2.00
N ASP A 53 4.19 -14.03 -1.40
CA ASP A 53 3.32 -15.20 -1.57
C ASP A 53 2.43 -15.12 -2.84
N GLY A 54 2.54 -14.03 -3.59
CA GLY A 54 1.78 -13.81 -4.83
C GLY A 54 0.45 -13.09 -4.62
N HIS A 55 0.04 -12.80 -3.38
CA HIS A 55 -1.16 -12.03 -3.08
C HIS A 55 -0.99 -10.56 -3.46
N ARG A 56 -2.11 -9.91 -3.79
CA ARG A 56 -2.16 -8.49 -4.13
C ARG A 56 -3.38 -7.87 -3.46
N GLN A 57 -3.16 -6.72 -2.81
CA GLN A 57 -4.20 -6.01 -2.08
C GLN A 57 -4.06 -4.50 -2.32
N LEU A 58 -5.18 -3.78 -2.29
CA LEU A 58 -5.21 -2.32 -2.37
C LEU A 58 -5.16 -1.75 -0.95
N PHE A 59 -4.36 -0.70 -0.79
CA PHE A 59 -4.23 0.07 0.45
C PHE A 59 -4.27 1.56 0.17
N TYR A 60 -4.73 2.35 1.12
CA TYR A 60 -4.59 3.80 1.11
C TYR A 60 -3.18 4.23 1.52
N ARG A 61 -2.82 5.47 1.19
CA ARG A 61 -1.49 6.02 1.52
C ARG A 61 -1.16 5.96 3.02
N GLU A 62 -2.15 6.17 3.87
CA GLU A 62 -2.02 6.22 5.33
C GLU A 62 -1.73 4.85 5.97
N GLU A 63 -2.16 3.78 5.30
CA GLU A 63 -1.93 2.39 5.70
C GLU A 63 -0.51 1.92 5.37
N LEU A 64 0.25 2.71 4.60
CA LEU A 64 1.58 2.38 4.10
C LEU A 64 2.68 3.25 4.73
N SER A 65 3.72 2.58 5.19
CA SER A 65 5.00 3.22 5.53
C SER A 65 6.03 2.93 4.45
N LEU A 66 6.57 4.00 3.86
CA LEU A 66 7.72 3.91 2.96
C LEU A 66 8.93 3.46 3.76
N ARG A 67 9.53 2.33 3.35
CA ARG A 67 10.87 2.03 3.79
C ARG A 67 11.81 2.76 2.84
N THR A 68 12.36 3.90 3.28
CA THR A 68 13.50 4.50 2.57
C THR A 68 14.64 3.49 2.60
N THR A 69 14.84 2.80 1.48
CA THR A 69 16.11 2.16 1.18
C THR A 69 17.09 3.28 0.92
N ASP A 70 18.08 3.42 1.80
CA ASP A 70 19.29 4.20 1.54
C ASP A 70 19.97 3.72 0.24
#